data_AF-A0A7C3A9J6-F1
#
_entry.id   AF-A0A7C3A9J6-F1
#
_cell.length_a   1.000
_cell.length_b   1.000
_cell.length_c   1.000
_cell.angle_alpha   90.00
_cell.angle_beta   90.00
_cell.angle_gamma   90.00
#
_symmetry.space_group_name_H-M   'P 1'
#
loop_
_entity.id
_entity.type
_entity.pdbx_description
1 polymer ?
#
loop_
_entity_poly.entity_id
_entity_poly.type
_entity_poly.pdbx_seq_one_letter_code
_entity_poly.pdbx_strand_id
1 'polypeptide(L)'
;MTRTTRNNPMGAVRRRRGAFTLIEVVTALMILALMTSSVLVVVKRCMVEAADSRVKVQALEVAREKMEEILAGSSVKEGTDFGQSDRYPNITWQTTVENFTEPVSQRMWVKVTSGAEYIDANDAARQVELTHWITSVTKDQLKKILEKEQALAEMAGASGDGTDAAASMDGMDAGEPAEPAYNPDGTAADPRSRTKPTKPAKPDYPWGNRDPTMEELMEYIRSKIGNF
;
A
#
# COMPACT_ATOMS: atom_id res chain seq x y z
N MET A 1 -80.33 -0.47 -66.04
CA MET A 1 -80.62 -1.47 -65.00
C MET A 1 -79.28 -2.08 -64.59
N THR A 2 -78.78 -2.06 -63.36
CA THR A 2 -79.35 -1.74 -62.04
C THR A 2 -78.15 -1.45 -61.13
N ARG A 3 -78.16 -0.28 -60.47
CA ARG A 3 -77.12 0.18 -59.54
C ARG A 3 -77.42 -0.40 -58.16
N THR A 4 -76.65 -1.40 -57.71
CA THR A 4 -76.83 -2.00 -56.38
C THR A 4 -75.85 -1.36 -55.40
N THR A 5 -76.31 -0.34 -54.68
CA THR A 5 -75.64 0.24 -53.52
C THR A 5 -75.70 -0.76 -52.36
N ARG A 6 -74.54 -1.33 -51.99
CA ARG A 6 -74.38 -2.16 -50.78
C ARG A 6 -74.21 -1.23 -49.58
N ASN A 7 -75.26 -1.14 -48.78
CA ASN A 7 -75.26 -0.38 -47.53
C ASN A 7 -74.39 -1.13 -46.51
N ASN A 8 -73.21 -0.61 -46.21
CA ASN A 8 -72.41 -1.08 -45.09
C ASN A 8 -72.98 -0.45 -43.81
N PRO A 9 -73.52 -1.21 -42.84
CA PRO A 9 -73.92 -0.62 -41.58
C PRO A 9 -72.64 -0.18 -40.85
N MET A 10 -72.48 1.12 -40.69
CA MET A 10 -71.60 1.69 -39.66
C MET A 10 -72.05 1.10 -38.32
N GLY A 11 -71.40 0.00 -37.91
CA GLY A 11 -71.44 -0.51 -36.56
C GLY A 11 -70.85 0.56 -35.66
N ALA A 12 -71.72 1.41 -35.09
CA ALA A 12 -71.36 2.33 -34.03
C ALA A 12 -70.90 1.48 -32.84
N VAL A 13 -69.58 1.27 -32.74
CA VAL A 13 -68.94 0.70 -31.56
C VAL A 13 -69.18 1.70 -30.42
N ARG A 14 -70.27 1.52 -29.68
CA ARG A 14 -70.51 2.20 -28.41
C ARG A 14 -69.37 1.85 -27.48
N ARG A 15 -68.33 2.69 -27.43
CA ARG A 15 -67.32 2.68 -26.37
C ARG A 15 -68.04 2.97 -25.06
N ARG A 16 -68.48 1.93 -24.35
CA ARG A 16 -68.86 2.06 -22.94
C ARG A 16 -67.61 2.56 -22.22
N ARG A 17 -67.66 3.81 -21.75
CA ARG A 17 -66.64 4.34 -20.82
C ARG A 17 -66.85 3.60 -19.51
N GLY A 18 -66.12 2.50 -19.31
CA GLY A 18 -66.10 1.81 -18.03
C GLY A 18 -65.46 2.72 -17.00
N ALA A 19 -66.16 2.97 -15.90
CA ALA A 19 -65.56 3.56 -14.72
C ALA A 19 -64.73 2.47 -14.01
N PHE A 20 -63.51 2.81 -13.58
CA PHE A 20 -62.64 1.89 -12.85
C PHE A 20 -63.30 1.48 -11.54
N THR A 21 -63.21 0.19 -11.21
CA THR A 21 -63.72 -0.30 -9.93
C THR A 21 -62.75 0.05 -8.81
N LEU A 22 -63.25 0.27 -7.58
CA LEU A 22 -62.39 0.59 -6.43
C LEU A 22 -61.33 -0.48 -6.19
N ILE A 23 -61.69 -1.75 -6.38
CA ILE A 23 -60.77 -2.88 -6.21
C ILE A 23 -59.61 -2.84 -7.23
N GLU A 24 -59.89 -2.45 -8.48
CA GLU A 24 -58.89 -2.32 -9.53
C GLU A 24 -57.88 -1.21 -9.22
N VAL A 25 -58.35 -0.07 -8.70
CA VAL A 25 -57.47 1.03 -8.26
C VAL A 25 -56.58 0.58 -7.10
N VAL A 26 -57.13 -0.15 -6.12
CA VAL A 26 -56.35 -0.67 -4.99
C VAL A 26 -55.30 -1.67 -5.47
N THR A 27 -55.65 -2.59 -6.37
CA THR A 27 -54.69 -3.54 -6.95
C THR A 27 -53.58 -2.82 -7.71
N ALA A 28 -53.90 -1.79 -8.51
CA ALA A 28 -52.91 -1.00 -9.22
C ALA A 28 -51.96 -0.26 -8.26
N LEU A 29 -52.48 0.31 -7.17
CA LEU A 29 -51.66 0.97 -6.15
C LEU A 29 -50.73 -0.01 -5.43
N MET A 30 -51.16 -1.23 -5.16
CA MET A 30 -50.31 -2.26 -4.55
C MET A 30 -49.15 -2.64 -5.47
N ILE A 31 -49.42 -2.86 -6.77
CA ILE A 31 -48.37 -3.16 -7.75
C ILE A 31 -47.41 -1.96 -7.87
N LEU A 32 -47.93 -0.74 -7.91
CA LEU A 32 -47.12 0.48 -7.94
C LEU A 32 -46.24 0.59 -6.70
N ALA A 33 -46.78 0.36 -5.51
CA ALA A 33 -46.04 0.40 -4.25
C ALA A 33 -44.87 -0.59 -4.26
N LEU A 34 -45.09 -1.83 -4.71
CA LEU A 34 -44.04 -2.84 -4.84
C LEU A 34 -42.93 -2.39 -5.81
N MET A 35 -43.30 -1.84 -6.98
CA MET A 35 -42.33 -1.32 -7.95
C MET A 35 -41.54 -0.13 -7.39
N THR A 36 -42.21 0.83 -6.76
CA THR A 36 -41.54 2.00 -6.16
C THR A 36 -40.59 1.61 -5.02
N SER A 37 -40.95 0.61 -4.22
CA SER A 37 -40.10 0.07 -3.16
C SER A 37 -38.79 -0.51 -3.73
N SER A 38 -38.88 -1.30 -4.80
CA SER A 38 -37.70 -1.85 -5.48
C SER A 38 -36.74 -0.75 -5.97
N VAL A 39 -37.27 0.30 -6.61
CA VAL A 39 -36.47 1.43 -7.10
C VAL A 39 -35.78 2.18 -5.97
N LEU A 40 -36.48 2.43 -4.85
CA LEU A 40 -35.91 3.14 -3.69
C LEU A 40 -34.72 2.39 -3.08
N VAL A 41 -34.74 1.05 -3.06
CA VAL A 41 -33.62 0.25 -2.57
C VAL A 41 -32.39 0.41 -3.47
N VAL A 42 -32.57 0.44 -4.79
CA VAL A 42 -31.46 0.64 -5.74
C VAL A 42 -30.86 2.03 -5.56
N VAL A 43 -31.70 3.08 -5.46
CA VAL A 43 -31.22 4.45 -5.25
C VAL A 43 -30.41 4.57 -3.95
N LYS A 44 -30.87 3.96 -2.85
CA LYS A 44 -30.11 3.92 -1.60
C LYS A 44 -28.73 3.30 -1.78
N ARG A 45 -28.63 2.16 -2.48
CA ARG A 45 -27.34 1.51 -2.76
C ARG A 45 -26.44 2.41 -3.61
N CYS A 46 -26.96 3.03 -4.66
CA CYS A 46 -26.20 3.96 -5.50
C CYS A 46 -25.68 5.17 -4.72
N MET A 47 -26.46 5.72 -3.79
CA MET A 47 -26.03 6.86 -2.97
C MET A 47 -24.90 6.48 -2.01
N VAL A 48 -24.94 5.29 -1.40
CA VAL A 48 -23.89 4.79 -0.52
C VAL A 48 -22.57 4.62 -1.29
N GLU A 49 -22.63 3.98 -2.47
CA GLU A 49 -21.45 3.81 -3.35
C GLU A 49 -20.89 5.16 -3.83
N ALA A 50 -21.75 6.13 -4.15
CA ALA A 50 -21.32 7.46 -4.58
C ALA A 50 -20.67 8.26 -3.45
N ALA A 51 -21.15 8.11 -2.20
CA ALA A 51 -20.53 8.72 -1.03
C ALA A 51 -19.15 8.11 -0.74
N ASP A 52 -19.05 6.78 -0.82
CA ASP A 52 -17.81 6.03 -0.61
C ASP A 52 -16.72 6.42 -1.62
N SER A 53 -17.10 6.65 -2.87
CA SER A 53 -16.17 7.10 -3.91
C SER A 53 -15.43 8.40 -3.56
N ARG A 54 -16.02 9.31 -2.78
CA ARG A 54 -15.36 10.56 -2.39
C ARG A 54 -14.24 10.30 -1.38
N VAL A 55 -14.51 9.49 -0.37
CA VAL A 55 -13.52 9.14 0.67
C VAL A 55 -12.40 8.32 0.06
N LYS A 56 -12.72 7.40 -0.85
CA LYS A 56 -11.73 6.63 -1.61
C LYS A 56 -10.79 7.53 -2.42
N VAL A 57 -11.31 8.57 -3.09
CA VAL A 57 -10.47 9.53 -3.81
C VAL A 57 -9.55 10.30 -2.85
N GLN A 58 -10.04 10.72 -1.69
CA GLN A 58 -9.21 11.37 -0.66
C GLN A 58 -8.10 10.46 -0.16
N ALA A 59 -8.40 9.18 0.11
CA ALA A 59 -7.39 8.21 0.52
C ALA A 59 -6.33 7.98 -0.59
N LEU A 60 -6.76 7.93 -1.86
CA LEU A 60 -5.83 7.85 -3.00
C LEU A 60 -4.96 9.10 -3.14
N GLU A 61 -5.50 10.29 -2.88
CA GLU A 61 -4.72 11.53 -2.85
C GLU A 61 -3.63 11.46 -1.78
N VAL A 62 -3.96 11.01 -0.57
CA VAL A 62 -2.98 10.85 0.52
C VAL A 62 -1.90 9.83 0.16
N ALA A 63 -2.30 8.65 -0.32
CA ALA A 63 -1.35 7.62 -0.74
C ALA A 63 -0.43 8.10 -1.88
N ARG A 64 -0.98 8.87 -2.82
CA ARG A 64 -0.20 9.48 -3.90
C ARG A 64 0.76 10.54 -3.40
N GLU A 65 0.32 11.45 -2.53
CA GLU A 65 1.17 12.48 -1.94
C GLU A 65 2.37 11.86 -1.21
N LYS A 66 2.13 10.80 -0.43
CA LYS A 66 3.20 10.07 0.27
C LYS A 66 4.12 9.33 -0.69
N MET A 67 3.59 8.77 -1.77
CA MET A 67 4.41 8.20 -2.84
C MET A 67 5.30 9.27 -3.51
N GLU A 68 4.75 10.43 -3.83
CA GLU A 68 5.48 11.55 -4.42
C GLU A 68 6.57 12.07 -3.47
N GLU A 69 6.32 12.11 -2.16
CA GLU A 69 7.31 12.45 -1.13
C GLU A 69 8.50 11.49 -1.14
N ILE A 70 8.25 10.17 -1.17
CA ILE A 70 9.31 9.15 -1.23
C ILE A 70 10.10 9.26 -2.54
N LEU A 71 9.41 9.48 -3.66
CA LEU A 71 10.04 9.59 -4.98
C LEU A 71 10.82 10.88 -5.18
N ALA A 72 10.41 11.98 -4.53
CA ALA A 72 11.14 13.25 -4.55
C ALA A 72 12.37 13.22 -3.62
N GLY A 73 12.41 12.31 -2.65
CA GLY A 73 13.55 12.11 -1.76
C GLY A 73 14.81 11.71 -2.52
N SER A 74 15.94 12.34 -2.20
CA SER A 74 17.24 12.03 -2.82
C SER A 74 17.81 10.66 -2.46
N SER A 75 17.22 10.00 -1.45
CA SER A 75 17.61 8.68 -0.97
C SER A 75 16.39 7.96 -0.43
N VAL A 76 16.06 6.83 -1.03
CA VAL A 76 15.01 5.94 -0.54
C VAL A 76 15.64 5.01 0.50
N LYS A 77 15.17 5.08 1.75
CA LYS A 77 15.61 4.19 2.83
C LYS A 77 14.62 3.04 2.94
N GLU A 78 15.13 1.83 3.09
CA GLU A 78 14.31 0.67 3.44
C GLU A 78 13.66 0.91 4.80
N GLY A 79 12.37 0.61 4.90
CA GLY A 79 11.63 0.88 6.13
C GLY A 79 10.13 0.91 5.92
N THR A 80 9.40 0.93 7.04
CA THR A 80 7.97 1.20 7.06
C THR A 80 7.73 2.46 7.89
N ASP A 81 6.95 3.37 7.35
CA ASP A 81 6.52 4.60 8.01
C ASP A 81 5.00 4.64 8.10
N PHE A 82 4.47 5.27 9.14
CA PHE A 82 3.04 5.35 9.44
C PHE A 82 2.70 6.74 9.96
N GLY A 83 1.50 7.20 9.63
CA GLY A 83 1.02 8.43 10.21
C GLY A 83 -0.44 8.72 9.88
N GLN A 84 -0.84 9.94 10.18
CA GLN A 84 -2.17 10.46 9.91
C GLN A 84 -2.05 11.59 8.89
N SER A 85 -3.06 11.77 8.04
CA SER A 85 -3.04 12.88 7.08
C SER A 85 -3.39 14.20 7.78
N ASP A 86 -2.57 15.23 7.55
CA ASP A 86 -2.85 16.59 8.04
C ASP A 86 -4.09 17.20 7.39
N ARG A 87 -4.34 16.85 6.12
CA ARG A 87 -5.49 17.34 5.35
C ARG A 87 -6.78 16.58 5.69
N TYR A 88 -6.67 15.27 5.96
CA TYR A 88 -7.79 14.38 6.22
C TYR A 88 -7.56 13.59 7.51
N PRO A 89 -7.93 14.13 8.69
CA PRO A 89 -7.64 13.47 9.97
C PRO A 89 -8.30 12.10 10.13
N ASN A 90 -9.34 11.80 9.37
CA ASN A 90 -9.99 10.49 9.37
C ASN A 90 -9.26 9.43 8.52
N ILE A 91 -8.10 9.77 7.93
CA ILE A 91 -7.32 8.89 7.06
C ILE A 91 -5.94 8.67 7.69
N THR A 92 -5.63 7.42 7.96
CA THR A 92 -4.29 6.96 8.34
C THR A 92 -3.56 6.47 7.10
N TRP A 93 -2.25 6.65 7.06
CA TRP A 93 -1.42 6.22 5.94
C TRP A 93 -0.26 5.36 6.43
N GLN A 94 0.21 4.50 5.55
CA GLN A 94 1.36 3.65 5.74
C GLN A 94 2.19 3.63 4.46
N THR A 95 3.50 3.68 4.59
CA THR A 95 4.41 3.46 3.45
C THR A 95 5.40 2.38 3.80
N THR A 96 5.69 1.50 2.85
CA THR A 96 6.61 0.39 3.00
C THR A 96 7.54 0.37 1.80
N VAL A 97 8.83 0.49 2.07
CA VAL A 97 9.90 0.44 1.09
C VAL A 97 10.66 -0.85 1.30
N GLU A 98 10.65 -1.71 0.29
CA GLU A 98 11.32 -3.02 0.29
C GLU A 98 12.34 -3.10 -0.84
N ASN A 99 13.53 -3.58 -0.52
CA ASN A 99 14.54 -3.90 -1.51
C ASN A 99 14.34 -5.33 -2.02
N PHE A 100 14.17 -5.48 -3.33
CA PHE A 100 13.99 -6.77 -3.98
C PHE A 100 15.16 -7.03 -4.94
N THR A 101 15.90 -8.13 -4.72
CA THR A 101 16.92 -8.57 -5.68
C THR A 101 16.33 -9.56 -6.65
N GLU A 102 16.36 -9.23 -7.94
CA GLU A 102 15.88 -10.12 -8.99
C GLU A 102 16.79 -11.36 -9.10
N PRO A 103 16.27 -12.60 -8.97
CA PRO A 103 17.08 -13.82 -8.93
C PRO A 103 17.93 -14.05 -10.18
N VAL A 104 17.46 -13.56 -11.33
CA VAL A 104 18.01 -13.84 -12.65
C VAL A 104 19.08 -12.83 -13.04
N SER A 105 18.73 -11.56 -12.99
CA SER A 105 19.57 -10.48 -13.47
C SER A 105 20.54 -9.98 -12.40
N GLN A 106 20.34 -10.40 -11.14
CA GLN A 106 20.98 -9.87 -9.94
C GLN A 106 20.89 -8.34 -9.83
N ARG A 107 19.87 -7.74 -10.47
CA ARG A 107 19.57 -6.33 -10.34
C ARG A 107 18.75 -6.11 -9.08
N MET A 108 19.09 -5.06 -8.34
CA MET A 108 18.30 -4.63 -7.20
C MET A 108 17.23 -3.66 -7.66
N TRP A 109 16.00 -3.97 -7.28
CA TRP A 109 14.80 -3.18 -7.46
C TRP A 109 14.35 -2.69 -6.10
N VAL A 110 13.71 -1.53 -6.08
CA VAL A 110 13.08 -1.03 -4.85
C VAL A 110 11.58 -1.00 -5.10
N LYS A 111 10.83 -1.73 -4.29
CA LYS A 111 9.37 -1.72 -4.28
C LYS A 111 8.91 -0.73 -3.21
N VAL A 112 8.12 0.24 -3.61
CA VAL A 112 7.47 1.17 -2.68
C VAL A 112 5.98 0.89 -2.71
N THR A 113 5.41 0.62 -1.55
CA THR A 113 3.97 0.44 -1.35
C THR A 113 3.49 1.57 -0.44
N SER A 114 2.57 2.41 -0.91
CA SER A 114 1.89 3.39 -0.08
C SER A 114 0.43 3.01 0.07
N GLY A 115 -0.01 2.83 1.30
CA GLY A 115 -1.39 2.55 1.68
C GLY A 115 -2.02 3.73 2.39
N ALA A 116 -3.31 3.93 2.19
CA ALA A 116 -4.14 4.79 3.01
C ALA A 116 -5.40 4.05 3.44
N GLU A 117 -5.71 4.09 4.73
CA GLU A 117 -6.87 3.45 5.35
C GLU A 117 -7.93 4.52 5.66
N TYR A 118 -9.19 4.18 5.37
CA TYR A 118 -10.34 5.03 5.61
C TYR A 118 -11.54 4.20 6.07
N ILE A 119 -12.49 4.87 6.71
CA ILE A 119 -13.76 4.28 7.13
C ILE A 119 -14.81 4.59 6.06
N ASP A 120 -15.47 3.53 5.56
CA ASP A 120 -16.54 3.64 4.56
C ASP A 120 -17.89 4.07 5.18
N ALA A 121 -18.89 4.30 4.34
CA ALA A 121 -20.23 4.70 4.78
C ALA A 121 -20.96 3.64 5.64
N ASN A 122 -20.45 2.41 5.70
CA ASN A 122 -20.96 1.33 6.55
C ASN A 122 -20.11 1.13 7.81
N ASP A 123 -19.22 2.08 8.12
CA ASP A 123 -18.30 2.02 9.26
C ASP A 123 -17.27 0.87 9.16
N ALA A 124 -17.00 0.38 7.94
CA ALA A 124 -16.00 -0.64 7.71
C ALA A 124 -14.67 0.00 7.29
N ALA A 125 -13.58 -0.48 7.88
CA ALA A 125 -12.23 -0.11 7.51
C ALA A 125 -11.88 -0.66 6.11
N ARG A 126 -11.43 0.24 5.23
CA ARG A 126 -11.01 -0.05 3.86
C ARG A 126 -9.64 0.57 3.62
N GLN A 127 -8.82 -0.11 2.83
CA GLN A 127 -7.48 0.36 2.47
C GLN A 127 -7.37 0.49 0.95
N VAL A 128 -6.73 1.57 0.50
CA VAL A 128 -6.25 1.71 -0.88
C VAL A 128 -4.73 1.60 -0.86
N GLU A 129 -4.18 0.84 -1.80
CA GLU A 129 -2.73 0.63 -1.92
C GLU A 129 -2.24 1.03 -3.30
N LEU A 130 -1.14 1.78 -3.32
CA LEU A 130 -0.40 2.15 -4.51
C LEU A 130 0.97 1.49 -4.45
N THR A 131 1.26 0.61 -5.41
CA THR A 131 2.58 -0.03 -5.53
C THR A 131 3.34 0.57 -6.70
N HIS A 132 4.58 1.00 -6.47
CA HIS A 132 5.48 1.49 -7.49
C HIS A 132 6.84 0.81 -7.42
N TRP A 133 7.37 0.43 -8.59
CA TRP A 133 8.70 -0.18 -8.71
C TRP A 133 9.68 0.88 -9.19
N ILE A 134 10.62 1.27 -8.32
CA ILE A 134 11.69 2.20 -8.66
C ILE A 134 12.83 1.40 -9.29
N THR A 135 13.28 1.88 -10.45
CA THR A 135 14.20 1.20 -11.37
C THR A 135 15.52 0.76 -10.75
N SER A 136 16.20 -0.14 -11.45
CA SER A 136 17.49 -0.70 -11.06
C SER A 136 18.50 0.37 -10.64
N VAL A 137 18.87 0.40 -9.37
CA VAL A 137 19.99 1.20 -8.90
C VAL A 137 21.20 0.76 -9.70
N THR A 138 21.79 1.67 -10.49
CA THR A 138 22.97 1.31 -11.30
C THR A 138 24.11 0.94 -10.35
N LYS A 139 25.01 0.03 -10.77
CA LYS A 139 26.15 -0.40 -9.92
C LYS A 139 26.97 0.78 -9.39
N ASP A 140 27.04 1.87 -10.15
CA ASP A 140 27.74 3.10 -9.77
C ASP A 140 26.99 3.90 -8.70
N GLN A 141 25.65 3.97 -8.76
CA GLN A 141 24.84 4.57 -7.70
C GLN A 141 24.92 3.74 -6.41
N LEU A 142 24.91 2.41 -6.53
CA LEU A 142 25.06 1.52 -5.40
C LEU A 142 26.43 1.69 -4.74
N LYS A 143 27.49 1.77 -5.55
CA LYS A 143 28.86 1.98 -5.04
C LYS A 143 28.97 3.29 -4.26
N LYS A 144 28.32 4.36 -4.74
CA LYS A 144 28.26 5.65 -4.02
C LYS A 144 27.47 5.58 -2.71
N ILE A 145 26.39 4.81 -2.65
CA ILE A 145 25.63 4.59 -1.39
C ILE A 145 26.50 3.82 -0.39
N LEU A 146 27.17 2.77 -0.85
CA LEU A 146 27.99 1.89 -0.01
C LEU A 146 29.27 2.57 0.49
N GLU A 147 29.92 3.38 -0.35
CA GLU A 147 31.06 4.24 0.04
C GLU A 147 30.64 5.31 1.06
N LYS A 148 29.44 5.90 0.91
CA LYS A 148 28.92 6.89 1.85
C LYS A 148 28.58 6.26 3.21
N GLU A 149 28.03 5.06 3.22
CA GLU A 149 27.69 4.33 4.45
C GLU A 149 28.95 3.86 5.19
N GLN A 150 29.97 3.36 4.47
CA GLN A 150 31.27 3.02 5.04
C GLN A 150 32.00 4.25 5.59
N ALA A 151 32.03 5.37 4.87
CA ALA A 151 32.64 6.61 5.35
C ALA A 151 31.94 7.15 6.61
N LEU A 152 30.62 7.00 6.71
CA LEU A 152 29.85 7.41 7.88
C LEU A 152 30.11 6.48 9.08
N ALA A 153 30.27 5.18 8.85
CA ALA A 153 30.68 4.21 9.87
C ALA A 153 32.11 4.46 10.36
N GLU A 154 33.05 4.82 9.47
CA GLU A 154 34.43 5.17 9.83
C GLU A 154 34.50 6.48 10.63
N MET A 155 33.70 7.50 10.28
CA MET A 155 33.59 8.73 11.10
C MET A 155 32.96 8.46 12.48
N ALA A 156 31.93 7.61 12.56
CA ALA A 156 31.31 7.26 13.82
C ALA A 156 32.26 6.42 14.71
N GLY A 157 33.11 5.58 14.11
CA GLY A 157 34.15 4.83 14.82
C GLY A 157 35.34 5.69 15.28
N ALA A 158 35.71 6.71 14.51
CA ALA A 158 36.84 7.60 14.82
C ALA A 158 36.56 8.62 15.93
N SER A 159 35.29 8.90 16.25
CA SER A 159 34.92 9.78 17.39
C SER A 159 34.83 9.06 18.74
N GLY A 160 35.07 7.74 18.79
CA GLY A 160 35.01 6.95 20.03
C GLY A 160 36.32 6.75 20.78
N ASP A 161 37.46 7.19 20.23
CA ASP A 161 38.80 6.91 20.78
C ASP A 161 39.61 8.21 20.92
N GLY A 162 39.16 9.09 21.81
CA GLY A 162 39.74 10.44 21.90
C GLY A 162 39.35 11.26 23.12
N THR A 163 39.06 10.63 24.26
CA THR A 163 39.12 11.35 25.53
C THR A 163 39.78 10.46 26.56
N ASP A 164 41.10 10.59 26.70
CA ASP A 164 41.71 10.63 28.02
C ASP A 164 43.01 11.45 28.06
N ALA A 165 43.00 12.38 29.02
CA ALA A 165 44.12 12.88 29.83
C ALA A 165 45.16 13.85 29.25
N ALA A 166 44.96 15.15 29.55
CA ALA A 166 45.86 16.04 30.34
C ALA A 166 45.42 17.51 30.16
N ALA A 167 45.50 18.47 31.09
CA ALA A 167 45.71 18.56 32.52
C ALA A 167 45.55 20.06 32.89
N SER A 168 44.98 20.33 34.08
CA SER A 168 45.26 21.48 34.97
C SER A 168 44.44 22.79 34.91
N MET A 169 43.97 23.15 36.12
CA MET A 169 43.47 24.43 36.68
C MET A 169 41.95 24.69 36.58
N ASP A 170 41.18 24.97 37.64
CA ASP A 170 41.41 25.08 39.09
C ASP A 170 40.03 25.27 39.77
N GLY A 171 39.79 24.68 40.95
CA GLY A 171 38.84 25.20 41.96
C GLY A 171 37.37 24.71 42.02
N MET A 172 37.04 24.09 43.17
CA MET A 172 35.71 23.98 43.85
C MET A 172 34.66 23.02 43.26
N ASP A 173 33.86 22.25 44.00
CA ASP A 173 33.65 21.99 45.45
C ASP A 173 32.75 20.73 45.54
N ALA A 174 32.74 20.10 46.71
CA ALA A 174 32.35 18.71 47.02
C ALA A 174 30.93 18.25 46.66
N GLY A 175 30.82 16.97 46.29
CA GLY A 175 29.56 16.23 46.20
C GLY A 175 29.79 14.74 45.90
N GLU A 176 30.03 13.97 46.97
CA GLU A 176 30.03 12.49 47.03
C GLU A 176 28.82 11.89 46.29
N PRO A 177 28.95 10.81 45.49
CA PRO A 177 28.79 9.47 46.08
C PRO A 177 29.54 8.30 45.41
N ALA A 178 29.89 7.32 46.26
CA ALA A 178 29.90 5.86 46.04
C ALA A 178 30.59 5.23 44.81
N GLU A 179 31.73 4.59 45.07
CA GLU A 179 32.30 3.51 44.24
C GLU A 179 31.36 2.28 44.19
N PRO A 180 31.44 1.50 43.10
CA PRO A 180 32.04 0.17 43.30
C PRO A 180 33.07 -0.26 42.23
N ALA A 181 34.22 -0.70 42.74
CA ALA A 181 35.01 -1.87 42.36
C ALA A 181 35.48 -2.04 40.90
N TYR A 182 36.72 -1.61 40.67
CA TYR A 182 37.60 -2.02 39.58
C TYR A 182 38.13 -3.46 39.79
N ASN A 183 37.90 -4.35 38.82
CA ASN A 183 38.46 -5.70 38.77
C ASN A 183 39.86 -5.68 38.13
N PRO A 184 40.93 -6.10 38.83
CA PRO A 184 42.31 -5.96 38.33
C PRO A 184 42.86 -7.18 37.57
N ASP A 185 42.07 -8.21 37.26
CA ASP A 185 42.59 -9.41 36.59
C ASP A 185 42.41 -9.36 35.07
N GLY A 186 43.39 -8.72 34.43
CA GLY A 186 43.56 -8.70 32.99
C GLY A 186 43.92 -10.08 32.46
N THR A 187 42.94 -10.78 31.89
CA THR A 187 43.21 -11.89 30.96
C THR A 187 42.84 -11.44 29.55
N ALA A 188 43.87 -11.16 28.74
CA ALA A 188 43.75 -10.75 27.34
C ALA A 188 43.06 -11.85 26.50
N ALA A 189 41.94 -11.52 25.87
CA ALA A 189 41.30 -12.39 24.88
C ALA A 189 42.17 -12.46 23.62
N ASP A 190 42.56 -13.67 23.23
CA ASP A 190 43.39 -14.00 22.07
C ASP A 190 42.68 -13.58 20.74
N PRO A 191 43.28 -12.70 19.91
CA PRO A 191 42.68 -12.20 18.68
C PRO A 191 42.69 -13.19 17.49
N ARG A 192 42.95 -14.48 17.69
CA ARG A 192 43.11 -15.47 16.60
C ARG A 192 41.87 -16.30 16.23
N SER A 193 40.70 -16.10 16.82
CA SER A 193 39.47 -16.84 16.50
C SER A 193 38.59 -16.18 15.43
N ARG A 194 39.18 -15.69 14.33
CA ARG A 194 38.40 -15.26 13.15
C ARG A 194 37.99 -16.48 12.34
N THR A 195 36.82 -17.05 12.65
CA THR A 195 36.20 -18.08 11.80
C THR A 195 35.89 -17.47 10.43
N LYS A 196 36.32 -18.17 9.36
CA LYS A 196 36.06 -17.74 7.98
C LYS A 196 34.55 -17.70 7.74
N PRO A 197 34.00 -16.68 7.07
CA PRO A 197 32.59 -16.64 6.72
C PRO A 197 32.24 -17.85 5.84
N THR A 198 31.31 -18.64 6.33
CA THR A 198 30.71 -19.78 5.62
C THR A 198 30.04 -19.24 4.36
N LYS A 199 30.40 -19.78 3.18
CA LYS A 199 29.74 -19.40 1.93
C LYS A 199 28.22 -19.60 2.07
N PRO A 200 27.39 -18.61 1.71
CA PRO A 200 25.94 -18.78 1.76
C PRO A 200 25.54 -19.96 0.88
N ALA A 201 24.63 -20.79 1.37
CA ALA A 201 24.08 -21.91 0.62
C ALA A 201 23.50 -21.38 -0.70
N LYS A 202 23.83 -22.05 -1.82
CA LYS A 202 23.23 -21.71 -3.10
C LYS A 202 21.72 -21.87 -2.99
N PRO A 203 20.91 -20.90 -3.46
CA PRO A 203 19.46 -21.05 -3.45
C PRO A 203 19.05 -22.26 -4.28
N ASP A 204 18.11 -23.05 -3.76
CA ASP A 204 17.58 -24.23 -4.43
C ASP A 204 16.55 -23.80 -5.49
N TYR A 205 17.04 -23.48 -6.68
CA TYR A 205 16.21 -23.12 -7.81
C TYR A 205 15.76 -24.40 -8.56
N PRO A 206 14.52 -24.46 -9.08
CA PRO A 206 14.01 -25.64 -9.78
C PRO A 206 14.78 -25.99 -11.06
N TRP A 207 15.61 -25.07 -11.57
CA TRP A 207 16.50 -25.28 -12.72
C TRP A 207 17.94 -25.67 -12.34
N GLY A 208 18.31 -25.78 -11.06
CA GLY A 208 19.66 -26.21 -10.66
C GLY A 208 20.78 -25.32 -11.21
N ASN A 209 21.77 -25.91 -11.89
CA ASN A 209 22.94 -25.21 -12.46
C ASN A 209 22.78 -24.77 -13.94
N ARG A 210 21.62 -24.97 -14.58
CA ARG A 210 21.41 -24.48 -15.96
C ARG A 210 20.87 -23.06 -15.96
N ASP A 211 21.22 -22.28 -16.98
CA ASP A 211 20.62 -20.97 -17.21
C ASP A 211 19.15 -21.17 -17.64
N PRO A 212 18.17 -20.64 -16.89
CA PRO A 212 16.76 -20.80 -17.22
C PRO A 212 16.39 -19.96 -18.45
N THR A 213 15.40 -20.43 -19.20
CA THR A 213 14.83 -19.64 -20.30
C THR A 213 13.96 -18.49 -19.77
N MET A 214 13.77 -17.44 -20.57
CA MET A 214 12.96 -16.29 -20.17
C MET A 214 11.51 -16.68 -19.81
N GLU A 215 10.95 -17.71 -20.45
CA GLU A 215 9.61 -18.22 -20.12
C GLU A 215 9.55 -18.87 -18.74
N GLU A 216 10.50 -19.75 -18.41
CA GLU A 216 10.57 -20.42 -17.10
C GLU A 216 10.75 -19.41 -15.95
N LEU A 217 11.49 -18.33 -16.20
CA LEU A 217 11.66 -17.24 -15.24
C LEU A 217 10.38 -16.45 -15.01
N MET A 218 9.67 -16.11 -16.08
CA MET A 218 8.41 -15.38 -15.99
C MET A 218 7.31 -16.24 -15.33
N GLU A 219 7.32 -17.55 -15.56
CA GLU A 219 6.41 -18.49 -14.91
C GLU A 219 6.73 -18.65 -13.41
N TYR A 220 8.01 -18.75 -13.04
CA TYR A 220 8.44 -18.79 -11.65
C TYR A 220 8.08 -17.50 -10.89
N ILE A 221 8.32 -16.34 -11.51
CA ILE A 221 7.96 -15.03 -10.95
C ILE A 221 6.44 -14.94 -10.77
N ARG A 222 5.65 -15.33 -11.78
CA ARG A 222 4.18 -15.35 -11.70
C ARG A 222 3.67 -16.27 -10.59
N SER A 223 4.29 -17.45 -10.44
CA SER A 223 3.97 -18.42 -9.41
C SER A 223 4.29 -17.91 -7.98
N LYS A 224 5.38 -17.16 -7.82
CA LYS A 224 5.81 -16.63 -6.51
C LYS A 224 5.14 -15.33 -6.11
N ILE A 225 4.80 -14.46 -7.06
CA ILE A 225 4.16 -13.16 -6.79
C ILE A 225 2.65 -13.33 -6.50
N GLY A 226 2.08 -14.50 -6.79
CA GLY A 226 0.64 -14.74 -6.64
C GLY A 226 -0.14 -14.03 -7.75
N ASN A 227 -1.20 -14.67 -8.23
CA ASN A 227 -2.09 -14.04 -9.20
C ASN A 227 -2.77 -12.84 -8.53
N PHE A 228 -2.39 -11.64 -8.92
CA PHE A 228 -3.25 -10.45 -8.81
C PHE A 228 -4.36 -10.53 -9.86
#